data_AF-A0AAJ1UDF7-F1
#
_entry.id   AF-A0AAJ1UDF7-F1
#
_cell.length_a   1.000
_cell.length_b   1.000
_cell.length_c   1.000
_cell.angle_alpha   90.00
_cell.angle_beta   90.00
_cell.angle_gamma   90.00
#
_symmetry.space_group_name_H-M   'P 1'
#
loop_
_entity.id
_entity.type
_entity.pdbx_description
1 polymer ?
#
loop_
_entity_poly.entity_id
_entity_poly.type
_entity_poly.pdbx_seq_one_letter_code
_entity_poly.pdbx_strand_id
1 'polypeptide(L)'
;MRFFSDEGLYAANCFIVNDGPLVFTFDNMSTAAPLETRPGWGHDFFKNRNINVVSLLESNPRAWYRRADFLTLIDTLRKKIDLENFEKRISYGGSMGGYAAAAFSPLLKCDTAILLNPISTLSVDICPWEVRYEPCKSENWSHSYHDAAAELPQVPEVYIVVDSLFPLDRKHVDRFRVGSPSAAVYRMPGFGHGVEKYMNELGVMKPFVMAAVAGHRPDRNWFANAIRGRRRTLRYYERMLRDNRLALTEHRKTVLIKHLALTLASAKMTKPEALEAFIRITRNIIPEEDAELLAGLRAFTPKNPALPQLEQIVETSLRAKKNREEKDREERRQSQRVHASQVASKGRGASFFGDLRSTVNKIAG
;
A
#
# COMPACT_ATOMS: atom_id res chain seq x y z
N MET A 1 -4.01 29.54 15.46
CA MET A 1 -3.16 30.42 14.62
C MET A 1 -2.91 29.73 13.29
N ARG A 2 -2.82 30.48 12.18
CA ARG A 2 -2.53 29.92 10.86
C ARG A 2 -1.39 30.69 10.21
N PHE A 3 -0.41 29.98 9.69
CA PHE A 3 0.70 30.55 8.92
C PHE A 3 0.59 30.09 7.47
N PHE A 4 1.08 30.91 6.56
CA PHE A 4 1.25 30.58 5.15
C PHE A 4 2.72 30.70 4.80
N SER A 5 3.17 29.91 3.84
CA SER A 5 4.45 30.12 3.18
C SER A 5 4.39 31.34 2.26
N ASP A 6 5.55 31.85 1.84
CA ASP A 6 5.64 33.13 1.13
C ASP A 6 5.00 33.05 -0.26
N GLU A 7 5.17 31.93 -0.96
CA GLU A 7 4.53 31.68 -2.26
C GLU A 7 3.08 31.13 -2.12
N GLY A 8 2.58 30.98 -0.89
CA GLY A 8 1.23 30.51 -0.61
C GLY A 8 0.98 29.04 -0.98
N LEU A 9 2.05 28.26 -1.17
CA LEU A 9 1.96 26.84 -1.55
C LEU A 9 1.74 25.92 -0.35
N TYR A 10 2.03 26.39 0.86
CA TYR A 10 1.91 25.66 2.11
C TYR A 10 1.20 26.48 3.18
N ALA A 11 0.60 25.79 4.14
CA ALA A 11 0.07 26.42 5.34
C ALA A 11 0.33 25.56 6.58
N ALA A 12 0.35 26.20 7.74
CA ALA A 12 0.42 25.54 9.03
C ALA A 12 -0.77 25.97 9.91
N ASN A 13 -1.63 25.02 10.28
CA ASN A 13 -2.71 25.25 11.25
C ASN A 13 -2.23 24.86 12.65
N CYS A 14 -2.11 25.84 13.53
CA CYS A 14 -1.55 25.66 14.87
C CYS A 14 -2.63 25.82 15.94
N PHE A 15 -2.68 24.84 16.84
CA PHE A 15 -3.41 24.88 18.11
C PHE A 15 -2.44 24.49 19.22
N ILE A 16 -2.08 25.45 20.06
CA ILE A 16 -1.11 25.29 21.16
C ILE A 16 -1.76 25.93 22.39
N VAL A 17 -1.83 25.18 23.48
CA VAL A 17 -2.55 25.56 24.70
C VAL A 17 -1.77 25.32 26.00
N ASN A 18 -0.65 24.59 25.95
CA ASN A 18 0.24 24.31 27.07
C ASN A 18 1.61 23.78 26.56
N ASP A 19 2.49 23.39 27.48
CA ASP A 19 3.83 22.85 27.20
C ASP A 19 3.85 21.29 27.09
N GLY A 20 2.69 20.66 27.02
CA GLY A 20 2.56 19.21 26.83
C GLY A 20 2.92 18.75 25.40
N PRO A 21 2.65 17.48 25.04
CA PRO A 21 3.05 16.94 23.74
C PRO A 21 2.56 17.76 22.53
N LEU A 22 3.47 18.03 21.59
CA LEU A 22 3.22 18.70 20.31
C LEU A 22 3.28 17.73 19.14
N VAL A 23 2.19 17.63 18.38
CA VAL A 23 2.11 16.77 17.20
C VAL A 23 2.20 17.60 15.91
N PHE A 24 3.21 17.33 15.09
CA PHE A 24 3.31 17.79 13.72
C PHE A 24 2.62 16.80 12.80
N THR A 25 1.50 17.19 12.19
CA THR A 25 0.80 16.35 11.24
C THR A 25 1.05 16.81 9.81
N PHE A 26 1.22 15.86 8.89
CA PHE A 26 1.48 16.17 7.48
C PHE A 26 0.36 15.63 6.60
N ASP A 27 -0.16 16.47 5.71
CA ASP A 27 -1.07 16.04 4.66
C ASP A 27 -0.48 14.87 3.84
N ASN A 28 -1.35 13.96 3.45
CA ASN A 28 -1.01 12.94 2.48
C ASN A 28 -1.52 13.35 1.09
N MET A 29 -1.10 12.62 0.06
CA MET A 29 -1.46 12.93 -1.33
C MET A 29 -2.99 13.01 -1.56
N SER A 30 -3.80 12.31 -0.76
CA SER A 30 -5.27 12.35 -0.89
C SER A 30 -5.94 13.51 -0.14
N THR A 31 -5.21 14.20 0.75
CA THR A 31 -5.71 15.39 1.47
C THR A 31 -5.09 16.69 0.97
N ALA A 32 -3.96 16.62 0.26
CA ALA A 32 -3.36 17.77 -0.40
C ALA A 32 -4.32 18.35 -1.45
N ALA A 33 -4.61 19.64 -1.27
CA ALA A 33 -5.64 20.38 -1.97
C ALA A 33 -5.45 21.88 -1.68
N PRO A 34 -6.06 22.79 -2.47
CA PRO A 34 -6.03 24.22 -2.20
C PRO A 34 -6.26 24.57 -0.71
N LEU A 35 -5.50 25.54 -0.22
CA LEU A 35 -5.29 25.70 1.22
C LEU A 35 -6.50 26.31 1.95
N GLU A 36 -7.15 27.31 1.36
CA GLU A 36 -8.35 28.03 1.83
C GLU A 36 -8.61 27.94 3.36
N THR A 37 -9.83 27.58 3.78
CA THR A 37 -10.21 27.35 5.19
C THR A 37 -10.07 25.89 5.60
N ARG A 38 -9.45 25.05 4.76
CA ARG A 38 -9.33 23.61 4.97
C ARG A 38 -8.58 23.31 6.29
N PRO A 39 -9.13 22.43 7.16
CA PRO A 39 -8.38 21.93 8.29
C PRO A 39 -7.27 20.99 7.80
N GLY A 40 -6.12 21.02 8.49
CA GLY A 40 -5.03 20.10 8.17
C GLY A 40 -5.37 18.69 8.63
N TRP A 41 -4.77 17.69 7.99
CA TRP A 41 -4.98 16.29 8.38
C TRP A 41 -4.66 16.06 9.87
N GLY A 42 -5.61 15.46 10.60
CA GLY A 42 -5.47 15.20 12.04
C GLY A 42 -5.67 16.42 12.97
N HIS A 43 -5.82 17.65 12.45
CA HIS A 43 -5.90 18.87 13.26
C HIS A 43 -6.99 18.79 14.34
N ASP A 44 -8.24 18.57 13.92
CA ASP A 44 -9.39 18.54 14.84
C ASP A 44 -9.34 17.36 15.80
N PHE A 45 -8.68 16.25 15.42
CA PHE A 45 -8.52 15.10 16.30
C PHE A 45 -7.72 15.46 17.56
N PHE A 46 -6.59 16.16 17.39
CA PHE A 46 -5.74 16.58 18.52
C PHE A 46 -6.31 17.80 19.23
N LYS A 47 -6.79 18.80 18.47
CA LYS A 47 -7.40 20.01 19.02
C LYS A 47 -8.57 19.70 19.96
N ASN A 48 -9.50 18.83 19.53
CA ASN A 48 -10.66 18.46 20.36
C ASN A 48 -10.30 17.63 21.60
N ARG A 49 -9.02 17.30 21.80
CA ARG A 49 -8.46 16.61 22.96
C ARG A 49 -7.52 17.48 23.78
N ASN A 50 -7.43 18.78 23.46
CA ASN A 50 -6.48 19.72 24.08
C ASN A 50 -5.01 19.26 23.96
N ILE A 51 -4.66 18.60 22.85
CA ILE A 51 -3.29 18.21 22.53
C ILE A 51 -2.73 19.22 21.52
N ASN A 52 -1.52 19.71 21.75
CA ASN A 52 -0.89 20.68 20.87
C ASN A 52 -0.68 20.06 19.48
N VAL A 53 -1.04 20.80 18.44
CA VAL A 53 -0.92 20.32 17.06
C VAL A 53 -0.54 21.45 16.11
N VAL A 54 0.42 21.16 15.24
CA VAL A 54 0.78 21.96 14.07
C VAL A 54 0.55 21.09 12.84
N SER A 55 -0.53 21.35 12.11
CA SER A 55 -0.84 20.60 10.89
C SER A 55 -0.26 21.32 9.69
N LEU A 56 0.64 20.66 8.96
CA LEU A 56 1.35 21.14 7.78
C LEU A 56 0.62 20.69 6.50
N LEU A 57 0.02 21.66 5.83
CA LEU A 57 -0.81 21.48 4.64
C LEU A 57 0.02 21.64 3.37
N GLU A 58 -0.25 20.77 2.41
CA GLU A 58 0.28 20.82 1.04
C GLU A 58 -0.84 21.21 0.08
N SER A 59 -0.60 22.20 -0.77
CA SER A 59 -1.57 22.66 -1.78
C SER A 59 -1.58 21.77 -3.02
N ASN A 60 -0.44 21.12 -3.33
CA ASN A 60 -0.25 20.34 -4.54
C ASN A 60 0.17 18.89 -4.22
N PRO A 61 -0.67 17.88 -4.53
CA PRO A 61 -0.35 16.47 -4.27
C PRO A 61 0.88 15.96 -5.05
N ARG A 62 1.40 16.73 -6.02
CA ARG A 62 2.60 16.38 -6.78
C ARG A 62 3.89 16.99 -6.24
N ALA A 63 3.80 17.99 -5.36
CA ALA A 63 4.95 18.74 -4.88
C ALA A 63 5.72 18.03 -3.76
N TRP A 64 5.07 17.14 -2.99
CA TRP A 64 5.72 16.30 -1.98
C TRP A 64 6.59 17.10 -0.99
N TYR A 65 6.20 18.33 -0.64
CA TYR A 65 6.99 19.19 0.24
C TYR A 65 8.42 19.47 -0.28
N ARG A 66 8.66 19.34 -1.60
CA ARG A 66 9.99 19.50 -2.23
C ARG A 66 10.28 20.92 -2.72
N ARG A 67 9.30 21.80 -2.72
CA ARG A 67 9.47 23.20 -3.12
C ARG A 67 10.13 23.99 -1.99
N ALA A 68 11.03 24.90 -2.35
CA ALA A 68 11.83 25.67 -1.40
C ALA A 68 10.98 26.44 -0.37
N ASP A 69 9.81 26.92 -0.80
CA ASP A 69 8.82 27.63 0.00
C ASP A 69 8.37 26.85 1.27
N PHE A 70 8.45 25.51 1.25
CA PHE A 70 8.16 24.71 2.43
C PHE A 70 9.20 24.90 3.56
N LEU A 71 10.48 25.01 3.21
CA LEU A 71 11.53 25.24 4.21
C LEU A 71 11.38 26.62 4.86
N THR A 72 10.95 27.62 4.09
CA THR A 72 10.64 28.96 4.63
C THR A 72 9.50 28.92 5.66
N LEU A 73 8.47 28.10 5.43
CA LEU A 73 7.41 27.88 6.41
C LEU A 73 7.94 27.20 7.69
N ILE A 74 8.78 26.17 7.55
CA ILE A 74 9.40 25.49 8.70
C ILE A 74 10.25 26.47 9.53
N ASP A 75 11.05 27.31 8.88
CA ASP A 75 11.86 28.31 9.58
C ASP A 75 11.00 29.38 10.25
N THR A 76 9.90 29.78 9.63
CA THR A 76 8.91 30.67 10.25
C THR A 76 8.33 30.04 11.52
N LEU A 77 7.93 28.77 11.47
CA LEU A 77 7.43 28.05 12.63
C LEU A 77 8.47 27.96 13.75
N ARG A 78 9.72 27.62 13.44
CA ARG A 78 10.82 27.52 14.41
C ARG A 78 11.16 28.86 15.07
N LYS A 79 10.90 29.99 14.40
CA LYS A 79 11.06 31.34 14.98
C LYS A 79 9.87 31.76 15.84
N LYS A 80 8.67 31.23 15.56
CA LYS A 80 7.42 31.62 16.23
C LYS A 80 7.03 30.70 17.37
N ILE A 81 7.53 29.47 17.35
CA ILE A 81 7.22 28.41 18.31
C ILE A 81 8.55 27.97 18.90
N ASP A 82 8.73 28.19 20.20
CA ASP A 82 9.88 27.65 20.91
C ASP A 82 9.71 26.15 21.12
N LEU A 83 10.31 25.38 20.22
CA LEU A 83 10.18 23.92 20.19
C LEU A 83 10.74 23.25 21.45
N GLU A 84 11.67 23.89 22.17
CA GLU A 84 12.29 23.31 23.37
C GLU A 84 11.33 23.23 24.56
N ASN A 85 10.29 24.08 24.59
CA ASN A 85 9.35 24.12 25.72
C ASN A 85 8.40 22.92 25.79
N PHE A 86 8.26 22.16 24.70
CA PHE A 86 7.32 21.02 24.68
C PHE A 86 7.95 19.77 25.28
N GLU A 87 7.18 19.08 26.14
CA GLU A 87 7.56 17.80 26.77
C GLU A 87 7.99 16.75 25.72
N LYS A 88 7.31 16.73 24.57
CA LYS A 88 7.60 15.82 23.47
C LYS A 88 7.13 16.40 22.15
N ARG A 89 7.90 16.17 21.09
CA ARG A 89 7.56 16.55 19.71
C ARG A 89 7.40 15.28 18.86
N ILE A 90 6.25 15.14 18.21
CA ILE A 90 5.89 13.96 17.43
C ILE A 90 5.64 14.34 15.98
N SER A 91 6.35 13.75 15.01
CA SER A 91 5.96 13.84 13.60
C SER A 91 5.01 12.70 13.23
N TYR A 92 3.97 13.01 12.46
CA TYR A 92 2.93 12.04 12.12
C TYR A 92 2.40 12.24 10.70
N GLY A 93 2.45 11.19 9.88
CA GLY A 93 1.90 11.24 8.53
C GLY A 93 1.86 9.90 7.83
N GLY A 94 1.11 9.85 6.72
CA GLY A 94 0.98 8.66 5.88
C GLY A 94 1.36 8.89 4.42
N SER A 95 1.95 7.90 3.74
CA SER A 95 2.38 8.00 2.34
C SER A 95 3.32 9.20 2.11
N MET A 96 2.93 10.18 1.29
CA MET A 96 3.60 11.49 1.13
C MET A 96 3.78 12.23 2.45
N GLY A 97 2.79 12.22 3.35
CA GLY A 97 2.91 12.81 4.67
C GLY A 97 3.85 11.99 5.57
N GLY A 98 3.98 10.69 5.33
CA GLY A 98 4.95 9.82 6.01
C GLY A 98 6.39 10.10 5.58
N TYR A 99 6.60 10.40 4.28
CA TYR A 99 7.86 10.95 3.79
C TYR A 99 8.20 12.25 4.54
N ALA A 100 7.29 13.21 4.58
CA ALA A 100 7.56 14.52 5.18
C ALA A 100 7.75 14.44 6.70
N ALA A 101 6.94 13.64 7.39
CA ALA A 101 7.07 13.37 8.82
C ALA A 101 8.43 12.78 9.18
N ALA A 102 9.02 11.95 8.31
CA ALA A 102 10.36 11.43 8.51
C ALA A 102 11.45 12.45 8.12
N ALA A 103 11.38 13.00 6.91
CA ALA A 103 12.41 13.88 6.36
C ALA A 103 12.64 15.15 7.19
N PHE A 104 11.56 15.77 7.69
CA PHE A 104 11.64 17.07 8.38
C PHE A 104 11.58 16.94 9.91
N SER A 105 11.52 15.70 10.44
CA SER A 105 11.55 15.46 11.89
C SER A 105 12.77 16.06 12.60
N PRO A 106 14.00 16.08 12.03
CA PRO A 106 15.14 16.69 12.72
C PRO A 106 15.01 18.21 12.85
N LEU A 107 14.53 18.89 11.81
CA LEU A 107 14.29 20.35 11.83
C LEU A 107 13.26 20.76 12.88
N LEU A 108 12.26 19.90 13.08
CA LEU A 108 11.18 20.07 14.05
C LEU A 108 11.53 19.51 15.43
N LYS A 109 12.78 19.04 15.62
CA LYS A 109 13.31 18.47 16.87
C LYS A 109 12.42 17.34 17.42
N CYS A 110 11.84 16.53 16.54
CA CYS A 110 10.92 15.47 16.95
C CYS A 110 11.65 14.34 17.68
N ASP A 111 11.09 13.93 18.82
CA ASP A 111 11.57 12.80 19.61
C ASP A 111 10.90 11.49 19.17
N THR A 112 9.77 11.60 18.47
CA THR A 112 8.97 10.45 18.00
C THR A 112 8.47 10.66 16.58
N ALA A 113 8.51 9.62 15.75
CA ALA A 113 7.94 9.61 14.41
C ALA A 113 6.92 8.47 14.24
N ILE A 114 5.69 8.80 13.87
CA ILE A 114 4.63 7.87 13.52
C ILE A 114 4.45 7.90 11.99
N LEU A 115 4.89 6.83 11.33
CA LEU A 115 4.97 6.76 9.88
C LEU A 115 4.03 5.68 9.34
N LEU A 116 3.01 6.07 8.59
CA LEU A 116 2.03 5.14 8.00
C LEU A 116 2.36 4.91 6.52
N ASN A 117 2.66 3.66 6.14
CA ASN A 117 3.07 3.26 4.78
C ASN A 117 4.00 4.30 4.12
N PRO A 118 5.10 4.71 4.81
CA PRO A 118 5.90 5.84 4.37
C PRO A 118 6.67 5.49 3.09
N ILE A 119 6.85 6.51 2.26
CA ILE A 119 7.76 6.49 1.12
C ILE A 119 9.05 7.19 1.57
N SER A 120 10.22 6.59 1.33
CA SER A 120 11.48 7.19 1.78
C SER A 120 11.94 8.33 0.86
N THR A 121 11.78 8.16 -0.45
CA THR A 121 12.18 9.12 -1.48
C THR A 121 11.55 8.72 -2.81
N LEU A 122 11.36 9.67 -3.72
CA LEU A 122 11.04 9.40 -5.13
C LEU A 122 12.24 9.64 -6.06
N SER A 123 13.44 9.90 -5.52
CA SER A 123 14.67 9.97 -6.32
C SER A 123 14.84 8.68 -7.14
N VAL A 124 14.99 8.82 -8.46
CA VAL A 124 15.19 7.70 -9.39
C VAL A 124 16.54 7.03 -9.16
N ASP A 125 17.54 7.79 -8.74
CA ASP A 125 18.88 7.27 -8.47
C ASP A 125 18.90 6.37 -7.23
N ILE A 126 18.04 6.66 -6.25
CA ILE A 126 17.99 5.95 -4.97
C ILE A 126 16.94 4.82 -4.98
N CYS A 127 15.77 5.08 -5.57
CA CYS A 127 14.63 4.18 -5.61
C CYS A 127 14.12 3.97 -7.05
N PRO A 128 14.92 3.44 -7.98
CA PRO A 128 14.51 3.25 -9.37
C PRO A 128 13.32 2.28 -9.52
N TRP A 129 13.09 1.45 -8.50
CA TRP A 129 12.00 0.49 -8.43
C TRP A 129 10.66 1.10 -7.97
N GLU A 130 10.64 2.35 -7.51
CA GLU A 130 9.39 3.05 -7.16
C GLU A 130 8.80 3.69 -8.41
N VAL A 131 7.61 3.25 -8.81
CA VAL A 131 6.98 3.59 -10.11
C VAL A 131 5.55 4.14 -9.95
N ARG A 132 5.03 4.25 -8.72
CA ARG A 132 3.64 4.63 -8.46
C ARG A 132 3.38 6.13 -8.63
N TYR A 133 4.41 6.95 -8.49
CA TYR A 133 4.31 8.40 -8.39
C TYR A 133 5.15 9.12 -9.46
N GLU A 134 5.15 8.59 -10.69
CA GLU A 134 5.97 9.10 -11.79
C GLU A 134 5.87 10.62 -11.99
N PRO A 135 4.67 11.25 -11.96
CA PRO A 135 4.57 12.70 -12.13
C PRO A 135 5.19 13.52 -10.99
N CYS A 136 5.51 12.91 -9.85
CA CYS A 136 6.09 13.59 -8.68
C CYS A 136 7.62 13.48 -8.67
N LYS A 137 8.20 12.68 -9.57
CA LYS A 137 9.65 12.52 -9.71
C LYS A 137 10.31 13.72 -10.40
N SER A 138 9.52 14.59 -11.04
CA SER A 138 10.01 15.85 -11.64
C SER A 138 10.35 16.91 -10.59
N GLU A 139 9.90 16.74 -9.34
CA GLU A 139 10.34 17.60 -8.24
C GLU A 139 11.84 17.41 -7.95
N ASN A 140 12.44 18.36 -7.25
CA ASN A 140 13.87 18.33 -6.97
C ASN A 140 14.20 17.32 -5.85
N TRP A 141 14.70 16.14 -6.23
CA TRP A 141 15.11 15.04 -5.34
C TRP A 141 16.63 14.93 -5.13
N SER A 142 17.39 15.99 -5.40
CA SER A 142 18.87 16.00 -5.22
C SER A 142 19.37 16.92 -4.10
N HIS A 143 18.51 17.76 -3.53
CA HIS A 143 18.86 18.72 -2.46
C HIS A 143 18.46 18.20 -1.07
N SER A 144 18.65 19.00 -0.01
CA SER A 144 18.36 18.62 1.38
C SER A 144 16.99 17.95 1.56
N TYR A 145 16.91 17.02 2.52
CA TYR A 145 15.70 16.28 2.87
C TYR A 145 15.14 15.39 1.75
N HIS A 146 15.87 15.13 0.66
CA HIS A 146 15.38 14.31 -0.45
C HIS A 146 15.25 12.82 -0.11
N ASP A 147 15.93 12.34 0.93
CA ASP A 147 15.88 10.96 1.39
C ASP A 147 15.51 10.87 2.86
N ALA A 148 14.23 10.68 3.14
CA ALA A 148 13.71 10.60 4.50
C ALA A 148 14.35 9.47 5.31
N ALA A 149 14.84 8.39 4.67
CA ALA A 149 15.51 7.31 5.38
C ALA A 149 16.91 7.71 5.89
N ALA A 150 17.55 8.70 5.25
CA ALA A 150 18.82 9.26 5.69
C ALA A 150 18.65 10.30 6.82
N GLU A 151 17.51 11.00 6.86
CA GLU A 151 17.22 12.04 7.86
C GLU A 151 16.69 11.45 9.18
N LEU A 152 15.87 10.39 9.11
CA LEU A 152 15.20 9.77 10.25
C LEU A 152 16.09 9.22 11.39
N PRO A 153 17.35 8.78 11.20
CA PRO A 153 18.19 8.23 12.27
C PRO A 153 18.34 9.14 13.51
N GLN A 154 18.08 10.44 13.37
CA GLN A 154 18.14 11.42 14.45
C GLN A 154 16.93 11.35 15.41
N VAL A 155 15.86 10.63 15.04
CA VAL A 155 14.66 10.48 15.86
C VAL A 155 14.75 9.23 16.75
N PRO A 156 14.67 9.37 18.09
CA PRO A 156 14.81 8.25 19.02
C PRO A 156 13.74 7.16 18.87
N GLU A 157 12.46 7.55 18.81
CA GLU A 157 11.33 6.61 18.80
C GLU A 157 10.62 6.62 17.44
N VAL A 158 10.78 5.55 16.67
CA VAL A 158 10.19 5.44 15.33
C VAL A 158 9.18 4.29 15.28
N TYR A 159 7.94 4.60 14.90
CA TYR A 159 6.85 3.65 14.72
C TYR A 159 6.42 3.63 13.25
N ILE A 160 6.61 2.50 12.56
CA ILE A 160 6.25 2.35 11.15
C ILE A 160 5.10 1.35 11.02
N VAL A 161 3.97 1.76 10.45
CA VAL A 161 2.87 0.84 10.12
C VAL A 161 2.85 0.56 8.63
N VAL A 162 2.83 -0.71 8.22
CA VAL A 162 2.91 -1.07 6.79
C VAL A 162 2.14 -2.34 6.47
N ASP A 163 1.59 -2.44 5.26
CA ASP A 163 1.19 -3.75 4.72
C ASP A 163 2.45 -4.55 4.33
N SER A 164 2.79 -5.54 5.13
CA SER A 164 3.94 -6.42 4.88
C SER A 164 3.84 -7.27 3.62
N LEU A 165 2.64 -7.42 3.04
CA LEU A 165 2.42 -8.11 1.78
C LEU A 165 2.54 -7.19 0.57
N PHE A 166 2.70 -5.88 0.75
CA PHE A 166 2.84 -4.94 -0.35
C PHE A 166 4.32 -4.66 -0.67
N PRO A 167 4.87 -5.18 -1.79
CA PRO A 167 6.32 -5.23 -1.99
C PRO A 167 7.00 -3.86 -2.04
N LEU A 168 6.36 -2.84 -2.66
CA LEU A 168 6.95 -1.52 -2.81
C LEU A 168 7.06 -0.79 -1.45
N ASP A 169 6.02 -0.85 -0.61
CA ASP A 169 6.09 -0.26 0.73
C ASP A 169 7.10 -0.99 1.60
N ARG A 170 7.20 -2.32 1.49
CA ARG A 170 8.21 -3.10 2.22
C ARG A 170 9.62 -2.65 1.85
N LYS A 171 9.92 -2.39 0.58
CA LYS A 171 11.23 -1.87 0.16
C LYS A 171 11.55 -0.51 0.80
N HIS A 172 10.57 0.40 0.92
CA HIS A 172 10.78 1.65 1.65
C HIS A 172 11.01 1.42 3.15
N VAL A 173 10.26 0.52 3.78
CA VAL A 173 10.49 0.16 5.19
C VAL A 173 11.87 -0.45 5.40
N ASP A 174 12.34 -1.29 4.49
CA ASP A 174 13.69 -1.87 4.55
C ASP A 174 14.75 -0.75 4.54
N ARG A 175 14.58 0.30 3.72
CA ARG A 175 15.46 1.48 3.72
C ARG A 175 15.44 2.21 5.07
N PHE A 176 14.26 2.50 5.62
CA PHE A 176 14.15 3.14 6.94
C PHE A 176 14.83 2.32 8.04
N ARG A 177 14.76 0.99 7.98
CA ARG A 177 15.40 0.10 8.97
C ARG A 177 16.93 0.07 8.86
N VAL A 178 17.50 0.40 7.71
CA VAL A 178 18.97 0.52 7.57
C VAL A 178 19.46 1.73 8.37
N GLY A 179 18.81 2.89 8.21
CA GLY A 179 19.17 4.11 8.95
C GLY A 179 18.70 4.11 10.41
N SER A 180 17.55 3.50 10.69
CA SER A 180 16.95 3.43 12.02
C SER A 180 16.66 1.98 12.44
N PRO A 181 17.68 1.18 12.81
CA PRO A 181 17.51 -0.24 13.15
C PRO A 181 16.56 -0.52 14.33
N SER A 182 16.43 0.45 15.25
CA SER A 182 15.51 0.41 16.40
C SER A 182 14.04 0.64 16.03
N ALA A 183 13.75 1.08 14.80
CA ALA A 183 12.41 1.40 14.36
C ALA A 183 11.44 0.22 14.54
N ALA A 184 10.32 0.51 15.19
CA ALA A 184 9.30 -0.48 15.48
C ALA A 184 8.34 -0.63 14.30
N VAL A 185 8.48 -1.72 13.54
CA VAL A 185 7.55 -2.01 12.43
C VAL A 185 6.33 -2.79 12.89
N TYR A 186 5.14 -2.26 12.63
CA TYR A 186 3.82 -2.87 12.85
C TYR A 186 3.25 -3.30 11.50
N ARG A 187 2.99 -4.60 11.37
CA ARG A 187 2.57 -5.20 10.09
C ARG A 187 1.06 -5.29 10.01
N MET A 188 0.48 -4.82 8.90
CA MET A 188 -0.95 -4.86 8.61
C MET A 188 -1.22 -5.57 7.28
N PRO A 189 -1.04 -6.90 7.22
CA PRO A 189 -1.03 -7.65 5.96
C PRO A 189 -2.39 -7.63 5.24
N GLY A 190 -2.36 -7.33 3.93
CA GLY A 190 -3.50 -7.50 3.02
C GLY A 190 -4.37 -6.26 2.81
N PHE A 191 -3.81 -5.07 2.98
CA PHE A 191 -4.49 -3.78 2.83
C PHE A 191 -3.93 -2.89 1.71
N GLY A 192 -2.74 -3.22 1.19
CA GLY A 192 -1.98 -2.40 0.27
C GLY A 192 -1.47 -1.11 0.90
N HIS A 193 -1.19 -0.15 0.02
CA HIS A 193 -0.83 1.21 0.41
C HIS A 193 -2.07 1.97 0.92
N GLY A 194 -1.89 2.86 1.91
CA GLY A 194 -2.98 3.59 2.55
C GLY A 194 -3.52 2.90 3.80
N VAL A 195 -2.63 2.48 4.71
CA VAL A 195 -3.03 1.72 5.91
C VAL A 195 -3.88 2.56 6.87
N GLU A 196 -3.82 3.89 6.79
CA GLU A 196 -4.52 4.81 7.66
C GLU A 196 -6.05 4.64 7.63
N LYS A 197 -6.62 4.42 6.43
CA LYS A 197 -8.07 4.25 6.25
C LYS A 197 -8.58 3.02 7.00
N TYR A 198 -7.81 1.94 6.94
CA TYR A 198 -8.15 0.68 7.58
C TYR A 198 -7.86 0.69 9.08
N MET A 199 -6.81 1.40 9.51
CA MET A 199 -6.58 1.60 10.93
C MET A 199 -7.74 2.36 11.59
N ASN A 200 -8.33 3.32 10.89
CA ASN A 200 -9.56 4.01 11.33
C ASN A 200 -10.77 3.07 11.34
N GLU A 201 -11.00 2.34 10.24
CA GLU A 201 -12.12 1.38 10.12
C GLU A 201 -12.10 0.32 11.23
N LEU A 202 -10.91 -0.17 11.59
CA LEU A 202 -10.72 -1.18 12.64
C LEU A 202 -10.67 -0.59 14.06
N GLY A 203 -10.75 0.74 14.21
CA GLY A 203 -10.65 1.42 15.50
C GLY A 203 -9.28 1.34 16.17
N VAL A 204 -8.23 0.94 15.43
CA VAL A 204 -6.87 0.81 15.97
C VAL A 204 -6.04 2.08 15.87
N MET A 205 -6.43 3.02 15.00
CA MET A 205 -5.69 4.27 14.80
C MET A 205 -5.56 5.09 16.09
N LYS A 206 -6.69 5.40 16.73
CA LYS A 206 -6.74 6.26 17.92
C LYS A 206 -5.89 5.70 19.07
N PRO A 207 -6.06 4.43 19.52
CA PRO A 207 -5.24 3.91 20.61
C PRO A 207 -3.75 3.87 20.27
N PHE A 208 -3.40 3.55 19.01
CA PHE A 208 -2.01 3.52 18.56
C PHE A 208 -1.34 4.90 18.66
N VAL A 209 -1.96 5.92 18.07
CA VAL A 209 -1.43 7.29 18.07
C VAL A 209 -1.39 7.86 19.49
N MET A 210 -2.44 7.64 20.28
CA MET A 210 -2.50 8.16 21.65
C MET A 210 -1.46 7.51 22.57
N ALA A 211 -1.14 6.23 22.40
CA ALA A 211 -0.05 5.59 23.13
C ALA A 211 1.28 6.29 22.85
N ALA A 212 1.59 6.52 21.58
CA ALA A 212 2.83 7.21 21.17
C ALA A 212 2.90 8.66 21.68
N VAL A 213 1.78 9.40 21.63
CA VAL A 213 1.68 10.78 22.16
C VAL A 213 1.89 10.82 23.67
N ALA A 214 1.36 9.83 24.41
CA ALA A 214 1.60 9.66 25.84
C ALA A 214 3.01 9.13 26.17
N GLY A 215 3.89 9.00 25.18
CA GLY A 215 5.26 8.53 25.35
C GLY A 215 5.41 7.02 25.52
N HIS A 216 4.36 6.25 25.27
CA HIS A 216 4.40 4.79 25.33
C HIS A 216 4.58 4.18 23.93
N ARG A 217 5.39 3.12 23.85
CA ARG A 217 5.43 2.27 22.67
C ARG A 217 4.06 1.59 22.47
N PRO A 218 3.41 1.72 21.30
CA PRO A 218 2.16 1.00 21.04
C PRO A 218 2.31 -0.52 21.23
N ASP A 219 1.36 -1.16 21.89
CA ASP A 219 1.45 -2.59 22.18
C ASP A 219 1.35 -3.43 20.90
N ARG A 220 2.39 -4.22 20.63
CA ARG A 220 2.49 -5.08 19.44
C ARG A 220 1.50 -6.24 19.43
N ASN A 221 1.27 -6.86 20.58
CA ASN A 221 0.38 -8.01 20.72
C ASN A 221 -1.07 -7.58 20.57
N TRP A 222 -1.46 -6.49 21.26
CA TRP A 222 -2.74 -5.84 21.09
C TRP A 222 -2.96 -5.44 19.64
N PHE A 223 -2.01 -4.74 19.02
CA PHE A 223 -2.15 -4.29 17.63
C PHE A 223 -2.35 -5.49 16.70
N ALA A 224 -1.50 -6.52 16.80
CA ALA A 224 -1.60 -7.74 15.99
C ALA A 224 -2.94 -8.47 16.17
N ASN A 225 -3.46 -8.51 17.39
CA ASN A 225 -4.77 -9.09 17.70
C ASN A 225 -5.90 -8.25 17.11
N ALA A 226 -5.89 -6.93 17.32
CA ALA A 226 -6.93 -6.02 16.88
C ALA A 226 -7.05 -5.98 15.35
N ILE A 227 -5.94 -5.98 14.62
CA ILE A 227 -5.96 -5.97 13.15
C ILE A 227 -6.50 -7.26 12.54
N ARG A 228 -6.68 -8.36 13.31
CA ARG A 228 -7.39 -9.56 12.82
C ARG A 228 -8.85 -9.26 12.49
N GLY A 229 -9.41 -8.19 13.05
CA GLY A 229 -10.71 -7.64 12.67
C GLY A 229 -10.86 -7.37 11.17
N ARG A 230 -9.76 -7.17 10.43
CA ARG A 230 -9.76 -7.06 8.96
C ARG A 230 -10.49 -8.19 8.24
N ARG A 231 -10.53 -9.39 8.82
CA ARG A 231 -11.24 -10.54 8.25
C ARG A 231 -12.76 -10.34 8.22
N ARG A 232 -13.28 -9.30 8.86
CA ARG A 232 -14.70 -8.92 8.83
C ARG A 232 -14.98 -7.79 7.84
N THR A 233 -13.96 -7.27 7.15
CA THR A 233 -14.11 -6.16 6.21
C THR A 233 -14.12 -6.68 4.79
N LEU A 234 -15.06 -6.21 3.97
CA LEU A 234 -15.17 -6.65 2.57
C LEU A 234 -13.93 -6.24 1.75
N ARG A 235 -13.40 -5.04 2.05
CA ARG A 235 -12.23 -4.47 1.37
C ARG A 235 -10.98 -5.34 1.52
N TYR A 236 -10.82 -6.06 2.63
CA TYR A 236 -9.73 -7.01 2.82
C TYR A 236 -9.76 -8.11 1.75
N TYR A 237 -10.95 -8.67 1.47
CA TYR A 237 -11.11 -9.71 0.44
C TYR A 237 -11.00 -9.15 -0.96
N GLU A 238 -11.56 -7.96 -1.23
CA GLU A 238 -11.36 -7.23 -2.49
C GLU A 238 -9.88 -7.09 -2.81
N ARG A 239 -9.08 -6.69 -1.81
CA ARG A 239 -7.63 -6.53 -1.96
C ARG A 239 -6.93 -7.87 -2.17
N MET A 240 -7.14 -8.81 -1.26
CA MET A 240 -6.42 -10.10 -1.25
C MET A 240 -6.71 -10.93 -2.51
N LEU A 241 -7.96 -10.94 -3.00
CA LEU A 241 -8.36 -11.78 -4.12
C LEU A 241 -8.17 -11.11 -5.50
N ARG A 242 -8.10 -9.77 -5.57
CA ARG A 242 -7.89 -9.06 -6.85
C ARG A 242 -6.43 -8.70 -7.12
N ASP A 243 -5.58 -8.64 -6.10
CA ASP A 243 -4.16 -8.34 -6.32
C ASP A 243 -3.38 -9.58 -6.75
N ASN A 244 -3.25 -9.76 -8.06
CA ASN A 244 -2.47 -10.84 -8.68
C ASN A 244 -0.98 -10.84 -8.26
N ARG A 245 -0.45 -9.73 -7.72
CA ARG A 245 0.94 -9.62 -7.24
C ARG A 245 1.19 -10.37 -5.93
N LEU A 246 0.13 -10.71 -5.19
CA LEU A 246 0.24 -11.42 -3.91
C LEU A 246 0.58 -12.91 -4.05
N ALA A 247 0.62 -13.44 -5.28
CA ALA A 247 0.99 -14.83 -5.61
C ALA A 247 0.37 -15.86 -4.64
N LEU A 248 -0.93 -15.74 -4.39
CA LEU A 248 -1.63 -16.60 -3.45
C LEU A 248 -1.66 -18.04 -3.97
N THR A 249 -1.28 -18.99 -3.12
CA THR A 249 -1.48 -20.43 -3.36
C THR A 249 -2.97 -20.75 -3.52
N GLU A 250 -3.31 -21.79 -4.29
CA GLU A 250 -4.70 -22.24 -4.44
C GLU A 250 -5.41 -22.46 -3.10
N HIS A 251 -4.75 -23.12 -2.14
CA HIS A 251 -5.32 -23.30 -0.79
C HIS A 251 -5.69 -21.97 -0.11
N ARG A 252 -4.83 -20.96 -0.19
CA ARG A 252 -5.12 -19.61 0.34
C ARG A 252 -6.28 -18.94 -0.38
N LYS A 253 -6.40 -19.11 -1.70
CA LYS A 253 -7.55 -18.59 -2.46
C LYS A 253 -8.84 -19.24 -1.96
N THR A 254 -8.89 -20.56 -1.80
CA THR A 254 -10.04 -21.30 -1.23
C THR A 254 -10.43 -20.74 0.14
N VAL A 255 -9.45 -20.62 1.06
CA VAL A 255 -9.69 -20.12 2.42
C VAL A 255 -10.25 -18.70 2.39
N LEU A 256 -9.70 -17.80 1.56
CA LEU A 256 -10.18 -16.42 1.45
C LEU A 256 -11.58 -16.33 0.83
N ILE A 257 -11.88 -17.13 -0.19
CA ILE A 257 -13.21 -17.19 -0.82
C ILE A 257 -14.26 -17.68 0.18
N LYS A 258 -13.94 -18.74 0.95
CA LYS A 258 -14.81 -19.23 2.03
C LYS A 258 -15.10 -18.14 3.06
N HIS A 259 -14.07 -17.43 3.51
CA HIS A 259 -14.24 -16.37 4.50
C HIS A 259 -14.92 -15.11 3.94
N LEU A 260 -14.78 -14.82 2.65
CA LEU A 260 -15.56 -13.79 1.96
C LEU A 260 -17.05 -14.13 2.00
N ALA A 261 -17.44 -15.37 1.67
CA ALA A 261 -18.84 -15.81 1.72
C ALA A 261 -19.44 -15.64 3.13
N LEU A 262 -18.69 -16.05 4.16
CA LEU A 262 -19.08 -15.85 5.57
C LEU A 262 -19.27 -14.37 5.92
N THR A 263 -18.35 -13.53 5.46
CA THR A 263 -18.38 -12.08 5.72
C THR A 263 -19.62 -11.46 5.07
N LEU A 264 -19.90 -11.79 3.82
CA LEU A 264 -21.06 -11.30 3.08
C LEU A 264 -22.39 -11.78 3.69
N ALA A 265 -22.44 -13.02 4.20
CA ALA A 265 -23.62 -13.53 4.90
C ALA A 265 -23.92 -12.78 6.20
N SER A 266 -22.87 -12.29 6.88
CA SER A 266 -22.99 -11.49 8.10
C SER A 266 -23.13 -9.98 7.86
N ALA A 267 -23.00 -9.54 6.60
CA ALA A 267 -23.05 -8.13 6.26
C ALA A 267 -24.49 -7.61 6.31
N LYS A 268 -24.65 -6.31 6.59
CA LYS A 268 -25.93 -5.61 6.44
C LYS A 268 -26.21 -5.34 4.96
N MET A 269 -26.42 -6.40 4.19
CA MET A 269 -26.68 -6.38 2.74
C MET A 269 -27.89 -7.26 2.43
N THR A 270 -28.62 -6.91 1.38
CA THR A 270 -29.61 -7.80 0.78
C THR A 270 -28.92 -8.98 0.09
N LYS A 271 -29.66 -10.08 -0.13
CA LYS A 271 -29.12 -11.26 -0.83
C LYS A 271 -28.58 -10.94 -2.24
N PRO A 272 -29.27 -10.13 -3.08
CA PRO A 272 -28.74 -9.73 -4.38
C PRO A 272 -27.43 -8.95 -4.30
N GLU A 273 -27.32 -7.98 -3.39
CA GLU A 273 -26.10 -7.18 -3.21
C GLU A 273 -24.91 -8.04 -2.76
N ALA A 274 -25.14 -8.97 -1.83
CA ALA A 274 -24.11 -9.89 -1.36
C ALA A 274 -23.61 -10.81 -2.50
N LEU A 275 -24.52 -11.30 -3.34
CA LEU A 275 -24.17 -12.13 -4.50
C LEU A 275 -23.37 -11.33 -5.54
N GLU A 276 -23.80 -10.11 -5.86
CA GLU A 276 -23.09 -9.23 -6.79
C GLU A 276 -21.68 -8.91 -6.29
N ALA A 277 -21.53 -8.59 -5.00
CA ALA A 277 -20.23 -8.36 -4.39
C ALA A 277 -19.33 -9.60 -4.46
N PHE A 278 -19.87 -10.79 -4.17
CA PHE A 278 -19.11 -12.04 -4.27
C PHE A 278 -18.59 -12.27 -5.70
N ILE A 279 -19.47 -12.17 -6.70
CA ILE A 279 -19.10 -12.36 -8.12
C ILE A 279 -18.04 -11.34 -8.52
N ARG A 280 -18.28 -10.05 -8.23
CA ARG A 280 -17.34 -8.97 -8.54
C ARG A 280 -15.95 -9.20 -7.97
N ILE A 281 -15.85 -9.71 -6.74
CA ILE A 281 -14.58 -9.95 -6.05
C ILE A 281 -13.86 -11.18 -6.58
N THR A 282 -14.61 -12.23 -6.92
CA THR A 282 -14.05 -13.54 -7.29
C THR A 282 -13.88 -13.74 -8.79
N ARG A 283 -14.40 -12.86 -9.65
CA ARG A 283 -14.39 -12.97 -11.12
C ARG A 283 -13.05 -13.31 -11.78
N ASN A 284 -11.92 -12.89 -11.18
CA ASN A 284 -10.58 -13.18 -11.74
C ASN A 284 -10.06 -14.57 -11.33
N ILE A 285 -10.65 -15.15 -10.29
CA ILE A 285 -10.26 -16.44 -9.73
C ILE A 285 -11.19 -17.53 -10.24
N ILE A 286 -12.48 -17.24 -10.32
CA ILE A 286 -13.51 -18.16 -10.74
C ILE A 286 -14.03 -17.70 -12.11
N PRO A 287 -14.02 -18.57 -13.14
CA PRO A 287 -14.63 -18.27 -14.43
C PRO A 287 -16.13 -17.95 -14.31
N GLU A 288 -16.61 -16.91 -15.00
CA GLU A 288 -18.05 -16.54 -15.05
C GLU A 288 -18.94 -17.65 -15.64
N GLU A 289 -18.35 -18.63 -16.32
CA GLU A 289 -19.02 -19.71 -17.02
C GLU A 289 -19.20 -20.97 -16.14
N ASP A 290 -18.72 -20.95 -14.89
CA ASP A 290 -18.90 -22.07 -13.97
C ASP A 290 -20.33 -22.10 -13.43
N ALA A 291 -21.21 -22.75 -14.21
CA ALA A 291 -22.63 -22.85 -13.93
C ALA A 291 -22.95 -23.52 -12.59
N GLU A 292 -22.13 -24.49 -12.14
CA GLU A 292 -22.32 -25.16 -10.85
C GLU A 292 -22.01 -24.22 -9.68
N LEU A 293 -20.96 -23.40 -9.79
CA LEU A 293 -20.69 -22.40 -8.77
C LEU A 293 -21.69 -21.25 -8.78
N LEU A 294 -22.07 -20.75 -9.94
CA LEU A 294 -23.13 -19.74 -10.01
C LEU A 294 -24.45 -20.29 -9.44
N ALA A 295 -24.78 -21.56 -9.67
CA ALA A 295 -25.94 -22.21 -9.06
C ALA A 295 -25.80 -22.33 -7.53
N GLY A 296 -24.63 -22.75 -7.03
CA GLY A 296 -24.31 -22.82 -5.60
C GLY A 296 -24.37 -21.47 -4.88
N LEU A 297 -23.82 -20.44 -5.49
CA LEU A 297 -23.84 -19.06 -4.97
C LEU A 297 -25.25 -18.47 -4.99
N ARG A 298 -26.06 -18.78 -6.01
CA ARG A 298 -27.48 -18.39 -6.07
C ARG A 298 -28.32 -19.11 -5.02
N ALA A 299 -28.01 -20.38 -4.74
CA ALA A 299 -28.64 -21.18 -3.69
C ALA A 299 -28.24 -20.75 -2.27
N PHE A 300 -27.08 -20.11 -2.10
CA PHE A 300 -26.62 -19.60 -0.82
C PHE A 300 -27.65 -18.66 -0.17
N THR A 301 -27.90 -18.86 1.13
CA THR A 301 -28.77 -17.97 1.91
C THR A 301 -28.09 -17.64 3.25
N PRO A 302 -28.19 -16.39 3.73
CA PRO A 302 -27.60 -15.98 5.02
C PRO A 302 -28.13 -16.79 6.23
N LYS A 303 -29.27 -17.47 6.08
CA LYS A 303 -29.95 -18.24 7.11
C LYS A 303 -29.69 -19.75 7.05
N ASN A 304 -28.95 -20.27 6.06
CA ASN A 304 -28.74 -21.71 5.91
C ASN A 304 -27.23 -22.05 5.85
N PRO A 305 -26.67 -22.75 6.85
CA PRO A 305 -25.25 -23.07 6.93
C PRO A 305 -24.90 -24.22 5.98
N ALA A 306 -24.90 -23.98 4.68
CA ALA A 306 -24.31 -24.91 3.73
C ALA A 306 -22.85 -24.54 3.44
N LEU A 307 -22.07 -24.25 4.50
CA LEU A 307 -20.64 -24.01 4.41
C LEU A 307 -19.89 -25.17 3.70
N PRO A 308 -20.22 -26.45 3.96
CA PRO A 308 -19.62 -27.58 3.25
C PRO A 308 -19.97 -27.63 1.76
N GLN A 309 -21.17 -27.20 1.37
CA GLN A 309 -21.56 -27.15 -0.04
C GLN A 309 -20.82 -26.02 -0.77
N LEU A 310 -20.70 -24.83 -0.16
CA LEU A 310 -19.85 -23.77 -0.71
C LEU A 310 -18.38 -24.20 -0.80
N GLU A 311 -17.86 -24.92 0.19
CA GLU A 311 -16.49 -25.47 0.14
C GLU A 311 -16.32 -26.42 -1.04
N GLN A 312 -17.22 -27.38 -1.19
CA GLN A 312 -17.18 -28.35 -2.28
C GLN A 312 -17.26 -27.66 -3.64
N ILE A 313 -18.14 -26.68 -3.79
CA ILE A 313 -18.34 -25.96 -5.05
C ILE A 313 -17.10 -25.08 -5.36
N VAL A 314 -16.55 -24.36 -4.39
CA VAL A 314 -15.32 -23.58 -4.58
C VAL A 314 -14.13 -24.50 -4.92
N GLU A 315 -14.00 -25.65 -4.26
CA GLU A 315 -12.97 -26.64 -4.57
C GLU A 315 -13.11 -27.20 -5.99
N THR A 316 -14.33 -27.54 -6.42
CA THR A 316 -14.61 -28.01 -7.77
C THR A 316 -14.24 -26.97 -8.82
N SER A 317 -14.64 -25.71 -8.64
CA SER A 317 -14.29 -24.61 -9.56
C SER A 317 -12.79 -24.36 -9.65
N LEU A 318 -12.08 -24.38 -8.52
CA LEU A 318 -10.63 -24.19 -8.50
C LEU A 318 -9.89 -25.36 -9.19
N ARG A 319 -10.37 -26.60 -9.00
CA ARG A 319 -9.85 -27.77 -9.73
C ARG A 319 -10.12 -27.65 -11.23
N ALA A 320 -11.33 -27.25 -11.63
CA ALA A 320 -11.69 -27.08 -13.03
C ALA A 320 -10.82 -26.01 -13.71
N LYS A 321 -10.58 -24.87 -13.05
CA LYS A 321 -9.66 -23.84 -13.55
C LYS A 321 -8.22 -24.36 -13.69
N LYS A 322 -7.70 -25.04 -12.67
CA LYS A 322 -6.34 -25.61 -12.72
C LYS A 322 -6.19 -26.56 -13.91
N ASN A 323 -7.18 -27.42 -14.15
CA ASN A 323 -7.19 -28.35 -15.27
C ASN A 323 -7.22 -27.62 -16.62
N ARG A 324 -8.00 -26.52 -16.75
CA ARG A 324 -8.01 -25.69 -17.96
C ARG A 324 -6.64 -25.03 -18.20
N GLU A 325 -6.03 -24.44 -17.16
CA GLU A 325 -4.71 -23.81 -17.27
C GLU A 325 -3.59 -24.81 -17.61
N GLU A 326 -3.65 -26.03 -17.04
CA GLU A 326 -2.71 -27.12 -17.40
C GLU A 326 -2.89 -27.57 -18.84
N LYS A 327 -4.14 -27.73 -19.30
CA LYS A 327 -4.46 -28.08 -20.68
C LYS A 327 -3.97 -27.02 -21.66
N ASP A 328 -4.24 -25.74 -21.41
CA ASP A 328 -3.75 -24.62 -22.23
C ASP A 328 -2.22 -24.59 -22.29
N ARG A 329 -1.55 -24.89 -21.18
CA ARG A 329 -0.09 -24.93 -21.11
C ARG A 329 0.48 -26.10 -21.90
N GLU A 330 -0.20 -27.25 -21.89
CA GLU A 330 0.17 -28.43 -22.66
C GLU A 330 -0.05 -28.22 -24.16
N GLU A 331 -1.18 -27.64 -24.56
CA GLU A 331 -1.47 -27.25 -25.95
C GLU A 331 -0.45 -26.23 -26.48
N ARG A 332 -0.05 -25.24 -25.67
CA ARG A 332 1.04 -24.31 -26.02
C ARG A 332 2.37 -25.03 -26.20
N ARG A 333 2.72 -25.97 -25.31
CA ARG A 333 3.94 -26.78 -25.42
C ARG A 333 3.93 -27.65 -26.67
N GLN A 334 2.79 -28.25 -27.00
CA GLN A 334 2.62 -29.08 -28.18
C GLN A 334 2.71 -28.24 -29.46
N SER A 335 2.09 -27.06 -29.48
CA SER A 335 2.19 -26.11 -30.59
C SER A 335 3.64 -25.63 -30.81
N GLN A 336 4.37 -25.33 -29.73
CA GLN A 336 5.79 -24.98 -29.80
C GLN A 336 6.66 -26.15 -30.31
N ARG A 337 6.38 -27.40 -29.91
CA ARG A 337 7.08 -28.59 -30.41
C ARG A 337 6.80 -28.84 -31.89
N VAL A 338 5.55 -28.69 -32.34
CA VAL A 338 5.18 -28.82 -33.76
C VAL A 338 5.87 -27.74 -34.59
N HIS A 339 5.86 -26.49 -34.10
CA HIS A 339 6.55 -25.39 -34.77
C HIS A 339 8.07 -25.64 -34.87
N ALA A 340 8.72 -26.05 -33.78
CA ALA A 340 10.14 -26.40 -33.78
C ALA A 340 10.46 -27.58 -34.73
N SER A 341 9.59 -28.59 -34.80
CA SER A 341 9.73 -29.72 -35.73
C SER A 341 9.57 -29.30 -37.20
N GLN A 342 8.65 -28.39 -37.51
CA GLN A 342 8.45 -27.85 -38.86
C GLN A 342 9.62 -26.95 -39.30
N VAL A 343 10.20 -26.19 -38.38
CA VAL A 343 11.42 -25.40 -38.66
C VAL A 343 12.61 -26.34 -38.91
N ALA A 344 12.76 -27.40 -38.11
CA ALA A 344 13.82 -28.38 -38.27
C ALA A 344 13.68 -29.24 -39.56
N SER A 345 12.46 -29.50 -40.05
CA SER A 345 12.24 -30.19 -41.32
C SER A 345 12.50 -29.28 -42.54
N LYS A 346 12.11 -28.01 -42.48
CA LYS A 346 12.47 -27.01 -43.49
C LYS A 346 13.98 -26.77 -43.57
N GLY A 347 14.67 -26.73 -42.43
CA GLY A 347 16.14 -26.61 -42.39
C GLY A 347 16.87 -27.81 -43.01
N ARG A 348 16.39 -29.03 -42.78
CA ARG A 348 16.94 -30.25 -43.41
C ARG A 348 16.67 -30.32 -44.92
N GLY A 349 15.48 -29.91 -45.36
CA GLY A 349 15.16 -29.81 -46.79
C GLY A 349 16.06 -28.81 -47.53
N ALA A 350 16.33 -27.65 -46.93
CA ALA A 350 17.26 -26.66 -47.49
C ALA A 350 18.70 -27.18 -47.60
N SER A 351 19.18 -27.96 -46.62
CA SER A 351 20.52 -28.58 -46.70
C SER A 351 20.62 -29.64 -47.80
N PHE A 352 19.56 -30.46 -47.98
CA PHE A 352 19.52 -31.51 -48.99
C PHE A 352 19.54 -30.94 -50.42
N PHE A 353 18.81 -29.83 -50.67
CA PHE A 353 18.86 -29.12 -51.96
C PHE A 353 20.17 -28.36 -52.19
N GLY A 354 20.83 -27.88 -51.12
CA GLY A 354 22.15 -27.27 -51.19
C GLY A 354 23.24 -28.28 -51.61
N ASP A 355 23.21 -29.47 -51.02
CA ASP A 355 24.16 -30.56 -51.34
C ASP A 355 23.92 -31.16 -52.74
N LEU A 356 22.67 -31.24 -53.20
CA LEU A 356 22.39 -31.65 -54.58
C LEU A 356 22.95 -30.65 -55.61
N ARG A 357 22.80 -29.33 -55.37
CA ARG A 357 23.38 -28.30 -56.24
C ARG A 357 24.91 -28.32 -56.26
N SER A 358 25.55 -28.56 -55.11
CA SER A 358 27.02 -28.64 -55.04
C SER A 358 27.56 -29.89 -55.76
N THR A 359 26.81 -30.99 -55.73
CA THR A 359 27.17 -32.26 -56.39
C THR A 359 26.99 -32.16 -57.90
N VAL A 360 25.90 -31.56 -58.39
CA VAL A 360 25.66 -31.35 -59.83
C VAL A 360 26.71 -30.40 -60.44
N ASN A 361 27.10 -29.33 -59.73
CA ASN A 361 28.15 -28.42 -60.19
C ASN A 361 29.55 -29.05 -60.23
N LYS A 362 29.81 -30.10 -59.45
CA LYS A 362 31.07 -30.87 -59.48
C LYS A 362 31.15 -31.90 -60.62
N ILE A 363 30.03 -32.23 -61.25
CA ILE A 363 29.96 -33.18 -62.38
C ILE A 363 29.98 -32.41 -63.72
N ALA A 364 29.68 -31.10 -63.71
CA ALA A 364 29.59 -30.26 -64.89
C ALA A 364 30.82 -29.35 -65.14
N GLY A 365 31.92 -29.54 -64.40
CA GLY A 365 33.22 -28.89 -64.63
C GLY A 365 34.33 -29.93 -64.59
#